data_AF-A0A1I0YY46-F1
#
_entry.id   AF-A0A1I0YY46-F1
#
_cell.length_a   1.000
_cell.length_b   1.000
_cell.length_c   1.000
_cell.angle_alpha   90.00
_cell.angle_beta   90.00
_cell.angle_gamma   90.00
#
_symmetry.space_group_name_H-M   'P 1'
#
loop_
_entity.id
_entity.type
_entity.pdbx_description
1 polymer ?
#
loop_
_entity_poly.entity_id
_entity_poly.type
_entity_poly.pdbx_seq_one_letter_code
_entity_poly.pdbx_strand_id
1 'polypeptide(L)'
;MPTAFEFWKAELLIVGNIIQDGDAATPPEDVQRRFQRYCAMLDALTGTEGPHYALAIMQSVQAEHDYGAYQTASRAAWRFGEHAYCAALLHELPRLIADLPDWAGDFLVGIANGAGTAHASAISCFNTLLAAAPPAQQALIASFIAREEDDGWFEHCPGVLGHLHGQSSA
;
A
#
# COMPACT_ATOMS: atom_id res chain seq x y z
N MET A 1 5.46 -16.33 23.76
CA MET A 1 5.84 -14.96 24.15
C MET A 1 5.95 -14.16 22.88
N PRO A 2 5.27 -13.01 22.75
CA PRO A 2 5.35 -12.21 21.55
C PRO A 2 6.77 -11.65 21.35
N THR A 3 7.21 -11.62 20.10
CA THR A 3 8.48 -11.02 19.67
C THR A 3 8.40 -9.50 19.68
N ALA A 4 9.56 -8.83 19.59
CA ALA A 4 9.61 -7.37 19.44
C ALA A 4 8.84 -6.89 18.20
N PHE A 5 8.93 -7.63 17.09
CA PHE A 5 8.15 -7.35 15.89
C PHE A 5 6.64 -7.47 16.14
N GLU A 6 6.18 -8.50 16.84
CA GLU A 6 4.75 -8.70 17.10
C GLU A 6 4.17 -7.59 17.98
N PHE A 7 4.91 -7.13 19.00
CA PHE A 7 4.51 -5.97 19.80
C PHE A 7 4.47 -4.69 18.96
N TRP A 8 5.49 -4.45 18.15
CA TRP A 8 5.55 -3.28 17.28
C TRP A 8 4.41 -3.28 16.25
N LYS A 9 4.16 -4.42 15.61
CA LYS A 9 3.06 -4.58 14.64
C LYS A 9 1.71 -4.37 15.31
N ALA A 10 1.48 -4.97 16.48
CA ALA A 10 0.22 -4.80 17.20
C ALA A 10 -0.05 -3.32 17.53
N GLU A 11 0.97 -2.61 18.01
CA GLU A 11 0.85 -1.17 18.26
C GLU A 11 0.58 -0.41 16.96
N LEU A 12 1.31 -0.71 15.88
CA LEU A 12 1.17 -0.04 14.58
C LEU A 12 -0.26 -0.19 14.03
N LEU A 13 -0.86 -1.37 14.15
CA LEU A 13 -2.24 -1.60 13.71
C LEU A 13 -3.24 -0.81 14.54
N ILE A 14 -3.00 -0.64 15.84
CA ILE A 14 -3.85 0.16 16.72
C ILE A 14 -3.77 1.64 16.35
N VAL A 15 -2.55 2.18 16.19
CA VAL A 15 -2.37 3.61 15.90
C VAL A 15 -2.61 3.96 14.42
N GLY A 16 -2.50 2.99 13.51
CA GLY A 16 -2.80 3.14 12.07
C GLY A 16 -4.30 3.09 11.74
N ASN A 17 -5.13 2.66 12.69
CA ASN A 17 -6.58 2.88 12.64
C ASN A 17 -6.87 4.35 13.01
N ILE A 18 -6.60 5.24 12.05
CA ILE A 18 -6.73 6.69 12.21
C ILE A 18 -8.18 7.03 12.53
N ILE A 19 -8.37 7.82 13.59
CA ILE A 19 -9.70 8.24 14.04
C ILE A 19 -10.30 9.17 12.99
N GLN A 20 -11.51 8.85 12.54
CA GLN A 20 -12.21 9.56 11.48
C GLN A 20 -13.02 10.75 12.02
N ASP A 21 -13.23 11.76 11.19
CA ASP A 21 -14.15 12.85 11.49
C ASP A 21 -15.55 12.30 11.79
N GLY A 22 -16.10 12.70 12.95
CA GLY A 22 -17.38 12.21 13.45
C GLY A 22 -17.27 11.23 14.62
N ASP A 23 -16.08 10.70 14.93
CA ASP A 23 -15.84 10.00 16.20
C ASP A 23 -15.73 11.01 17.36
N ALA A 24 -16.86 11.23 18.05
CA ALA A 24 -16.92 12.04 19.25
C ALA A 24 -16.50 11.29 20.53
N ALA A 25 -16.26 9.98 20.45
CA ALA A 25 -15.87 9.17 21.60
C ALA A 25 -14.40 9.35 21.97
N THR A 26 -13.55 9.75 21.01
CA THR A 26 -12.13 9.99 21.26
C THR A 26 -11.83 11.48 21.42
N PRO A 27 -11.23 11.91 22.54
CA PRO A 27 -10.81 13.29 22.72
C PRO A 27 -9.82 13.76 21.63
N PRO A 28 -9.87 15.02 21.17
CA PRO A 28 -8.97 15.52 20.11
C PRO A 28 -7.47 15.37 20.43
N GLU A 29 -7.09 15.47 21.70
CA GLU A 29 -5.72 15.25 22.17
C GLU A 29 -5.25 13.80 21.97
N ASP A 30 -6.16 12.84 22.08
CA ASP A 30 -5.89 11.43 21.83
C ASP A 30 -5.78 11.14 20.33
N VAL A 31 -6.59 11.81 19.50
CA VAL A 31 -6.48 11.76 18.03
C VAL A 31 -5.10 12.19 17.58
N GLN A 32 -4.68 13.39 18.00
CA GLN A 32 -3.38 13.94 17.63
C GLN A 32 -2.22 13.08 18.15
N ARG A 33 -2.32 12.57 19.38
CA ARG A 33 -1.30 11.70 19.98
C ARG A 33 -1.15 10.39 19.22
N ARG A 34 -2.25 9.76 18.82
CA ARG A 34 -2.21 8.51 18.03
C ARG A 34 -1.62 8.74 16.65
N PHE A 35 -2.02 9.81 15.97
CA PHE A 35 -1.44 10.19 14.67
C PHE A 35 0.07 10.42 14.77
N GLN A 36 0.53 11.21 15.75
CA GLN A 36 1.96 11.44 15.97
C GLN A 36 2.71 10.15 16.29
N ARG A 37 2.09 9.26 17.07
CA ARG A 37 2.69 7.96 17.40
C ARG A 37 2.83 7.10 16.14
N TYR A 38 1.82 7.06 15.28
CA TYR A 38 1.87 6.36 14.00
C TYR A 38 3.02 6.86 13.12
N CYS A 39 3.11 8.18 12.89
CA CYS A 39 4.21 8.78 12.12
C CYS A 39 5.58 8.47 12.75
N ALA A 40 5.73 8.62 14.07
CA ALA A 40 6.98 8.34 14.76
C ALA A 40 7.42 6.87 14.64
N MET A 41 6.47 5.93 14.66
CA MET A 41 6.76 4.50 14.47
C MET A 41 7.25 4.20 13.04
N LEU A 42 6.65 4.84 12.03
CA LEU A 42 7.07 4.70 10.63
C LEU A 42 8.42 5.37 10.38
N ASP A 43 8.64 6.55 10.95
CA ASP A 43 9.88 7.32 10.78
C ASP A 43 11.09 6.64 11.42
N ALA A 44 10.89 5.89 12.50
CA ALA A 44 11.94 5.12 13.16
C ALA A 44 12.50 3.96 12.32
N LEU A 45 11.79 3.53 11.26
CA LEU A 45 12.23 2.43 10.41
C LEU A 45 13.33 2.87 9.45
N THR A 46 14.35 2.04 9.33
CA THR A 46 15.51 2.28 8.47
C THR A 46 15.44 1.52 7.15
N GLY A 47 14.60 0.47 7.07
CA GLY A 47 14.53 -0.44 5.94
C GLY A 47 15.41 -1.70 6.12
N THR A 48 16.12 -1.82 7.24
CA THR A 48 17.01 -2.96 7.54
C THR A 48 16.41 -4.00 8.47
N GLU A 49 15.21 -3.74 9.00
CA GLU A 49 14.51 -4.59 9.98
C GLU A 49 13.94 -5.88 9.34
N GLY A 50 13.80 -5.88 8.02
CA GLY A 50 13.37 -7.02 7.22
C GLY A 50 12.04 -6.81 6.49
N PRO A 51 11.79 -7.57 5.41
CA PRO A 51 10.68 -7.29 4.48
C PRO A 51 9.28 -7.46 5.10
N HIS A 52 9.15 -8.22 6.19
CA HIS A 52 7.90 -8.40 6.91
C HIS A 52 7.38 -7.11 7.57
N TYR A 53 8.24 -6.11 7.80
CA TYR A 53 7.83 -4.78 8.23
C TYR A 53 7.08 -4.02 7.14
N ALA A 54 7.47 -4.13 5.87
CA ALA A 54 6.73 -3.52 4.76
C ALA A 54 5.28 -4.00 4.70
N LEU A 55 5.06 -5.31 4.91
CA LEU A 55 3.70 -5.86 4.99
C LEU A 55 2.91 -5.31 6.17
N ALA A 56 3.52 -5.23 7.36
CA ALA A 56 2.86 -4.67 8.53
C ALA A 56 2.45 -3.20 8.33
N ILE A 57 3.27 -2.41 7.61
CA ILE A 57 2.94 -1.03 7.25
C ILE A 57 1.71 -0.99 6.33
N MET A 58 1.65 -1.80 5.28
CA MET A 58 0.47 -1.85 4.41
C MET A 58 -0.78 -2.32 5.15
N GLN A 59 -0.65 -3.26 6.09
CA GLN A 59 -1.75 -3.71 6.95
C GLN A 59 -2.26 -2.64 7.90
N SER A 60 -1.42 -1.67 8.25
CA SER A 60 -1.83 -0.58 9.13
C SER A 60 -2.76 0.43 8.46
N VAL A 61 -2.86 0.41 7.12
CA VAL A 61 -3.77 1.24 6.33
C VAL A 61 -5.21 0.72 6.48
N GLN A 62 -6.00 1.42 7.28
CA GLN A 62 -7.32 0.98 7.74
C GLN A 62 -8.38 2.10 7.69
N ALA A 63 -7.98 3.35 7.52
CA ALA A 63 -8.86 4.52 7.51
C ALA A 63 -9.18 4.99 6.09
N GLU A 64 -10.39 5.51 5.89
CA GLU A 64 -10.77 6.16 4.63
C GLU A 64 -10.04 7.50 4.49
N HIS A 65 -10.12 8.36 5.50
CA HIS A 65 -9.39 9.61 5.56
C HIS A 65 -8.16 9.49 6.47
N ASP A 66 -6.98 9.79 5.92
CA ASP A 66 -5.70 9.56 6.58
C ASP A 66 -4.98 10.85 7.01
N TYR A 67 -5.44 12.01 6.52
CA TYR A 67 -4.80 13.31 6.71
C TYR A 67 -3.29 13.30 6.35
N GLY A 68 -2.89 12.53 5.34
CA GLY A 68 -1.51 12.38 4.89
C GLY A 68 -0.69 11.30 5.61
N ALA A 69 -1.27 10.55 6.56
CA ALA A 69 -0.60 9.45 7.24
C ALA A 69 -0.11 8.35 6.28
N TYR A 70 -0.86 8.02 5.23
CA TYR A 70 -0.57 6.89 4.35
C TYR A 70 0.42 7.22 3.24
N GLN A 71 0.65 8.49 2.94
CA GLN A 71 1.86 8.93 2.23
C GLN A 71 3.12 8.62 3.04
N THR A 72 3.07 8.81 4.36
CA THR A 72 4.16 8.43 5.27
C THR A 72 4.34 6.92 5.32
N ALA A 73 3.24 6.16 5.35
CA ALA A 73 3.25 4.70 5.30
C ALA A 73 3.88 4.17 4.01
N SER A 74 3.45 4.68 2.86
CA SER A 74 4.02 4.34 1.54
C SER A 74 5.53 4.58 1.52
N ARG A 75 5.96 5.77 1.94
CA ARG A 75 7.37 6.15 1.97
C ARG A 75 8.18 5.26 2.92
N ALA A 76 7.63 4.88 4.07
CA ALA A 76 8.30 3.99 5.02
C ALA A 76 8.41 2.57 4.45
N ALA A 77 7.35 2.04 3.84
CA ALA A 77 7.39 0.74 3.18
C ALA A 77 8.40 0.69 2.04
N TRP A 78 8.55 1.79 1.28
CA TRP A 78 9.52 1.89 0.19
C TRP A 78 10.98 1.76 0.66
N ARG A 79 11.30 2.11 1.92
CA ARG A 79 12.66 1.98 2.48
C ARG A 79 13.17 0.53 2.49
N PHE A 80 12.27 -0.45 2.48
CA PHE A 80 12.60 -1.88 2.45
C PHE A 80 12.95 -2.38 1.05
N GLY A 81 12.93 -1.49 0.05
CA GLY A 81 13.24 -1.78 -1.33
C GLY A 81 12.03 -2.22 -2.14
N GLU A 82 12.18 -2.07 -3.45
CA GLU A 82 11.14 -2.28 -4.46
C GLU A 82 10.42 -3.62 -4.33
N HIS A 83 11.16 -4.72 -4.23
CA HIS A 83 10.56 -6.04 -4.13
C HIS A 83 9.73 -6.22 -2.86
N ALA A 84 10.23 -5.75 -1.70
CA ALA A 84 9.50 -5.86 -0.44
C ALA A 84 8.22 -5.01 -0.46
N TYR A 85 8.32 -3.79 -1.00
CA TYR A 85 7.18 -2.89 -1.19
C TYR A 85 6.12 -3.51 -2.11
N CYS A 86 6.49 -3.93 -3.32
CA CYS A 86 5.55 -4.49 -4.29
C CYS A 86 4.92 -5.79 -3.77
N ALA A 87 5.67 -6.66 -3.10
CA ALA A 87 5.13 -7.89 -2.52
C ALA A 87 4.15 -7.60 -1.36
N ALA A 88 4.47 -6.64 -0.49
CA ALA A 88 3.59 -6.20 0.59
C ALA A 88 2.30 -5.58 0.06
N LEU A 89 2.40 -4.69 -0.93
CA LEU A 89 1.23 -4.09 -1.57
C LEU A 89 0.38 -5.15 -2.25
N LEU A 90 0.98 -6.03 -3.06
CA LEU A 90 0.26 -7.10 -3.76
C LEU A 90 -0.52 -7.98 -2.79
N HIS A 91 0.07 -8.33 -1.64
CA HIS A 91 -0.60 -9.09 -0.58
C HIS A 91 -1.83 -8.36 -0.02
N GLU A 92 -1.75 -7.05 0.20
CA GLU A 92 -2.83 -6.27 0.81
C GLU A 92 -3.86 -5.73 -0.18
N LEU A 93 -3.55 -5.68 -1.47
CA LEU A 93 -4.45 -5.14 -2.50
C LEU A 93 -5.86 -5.74 -2.47
N PRO A 94 -6.07 -7.07 -2.30
CA PRO A 94 -7.43 -7.60 -2.22
C PRO A 94 -8.29 -6.97 -1.11
N ARG A 95 -7.69 -6.73 0.05
CA ARG A 95 -8.37 -6.06 1.17
C ARG A 95 -8.57 -4.58 0.86
N LEU A 96 -7.54 -3.89 0.38
CA LEU A 96 -7.65 -2.47 0.02
C LEU A 96 -8.69 -2.23 -1.07
N ILE A 97 -8.76 -3.06 -2.11
CA ILE A 97 -9.76 -2.95 -3.17
C ILE A 97 -11.19 -3.11 -2.61
N ALA A 98 -11.37 -4.01 -1.63
CA ALA A 98 -12.68 -4.27 -1.05
C ALA A 98 -13.13 -3.18 -0.07
N ASP A 99 -12.22 -2.72 0.79
CA ASP A 99 -12.56 -1.89 1.94
C ASP A 99 -12.16 -0.41 1.75
N LEU A 100 -11.12 -0.14 0.96
CA LEU A 100 -10.46 1.16 0.82
C LEU A 100 -9.98 1.41 -0.64
N PRO A 101 -10.89 1.39 -1.64
CA PRO A 101 -10.51 1.36 -3.06
C PRO A 101 -9.71 2.59 -3.51
N ASP A 102 -9.93 3.76 -2.90
CA ASP A 102 -9.15 4.97 -3.20
C ASP A 102 -7.68 4.80 -2.81
N TRP A 103 -7.40 4.16 -1.68
CA TRP A 103 -6.02 3.85 -1.28
C TRP A 103 -5.39 2.77 -2.15
N ALA A 104 -6.17 1.79 -2.61
CA ALA A 104 -5.69 0.84 -3.60
C ALA A 104 -5.25 1.56 -4.90
N GLY A 105 -6.05 2.53 -5.35
CA GLY A 105 -5.75 3.41 -6.48
C GLY A 105 -4.46 4.21 -6.25
N ASP A 106 -4.38 4.96 -5.16
CA ASP A 106 -3.24 5.85 -4.85
C ASP A 106 -1.91 5.08 -4.79
N PHE A 107 -1.86 3.92 -4.11
CA PHE A 107 -0.63 3.13 -4.05
C PHE A 107 -0.20 2.57 -5.41
N LEU A 108 -1.15 2.14 -6.22
CA LEU A 108 -0.87 1.63 -7.56
C LEU A 108 -0.44 2.76 -8.51
N VAL A 109 -1.06 3.95 -8.42
CA VAL A 109 -0.64 5.15 -9.16
C VAL A 109 0.78 5.53 -8.79
N GLY A 110 1.15 5.42 -7.50
CA GLY A 110 2.52 5.59 -7.04
C GLY A 110 3.53 4.70 -7.77
N ILE A 111 3.16 3.46 -8.11
CA ILE A 111 4.00 2.56 -8.92
C ILE A 111 3.95 2.96 -10.40
N ALA A 112 2.76 3.21 -10.96
CA ALA A 112 2.57 3.53 -12.38
C ALA A 112 3.32 4.81 -12.79
N ASN A 113 3.34 5.82 -11.91
CA ASN A 113 4.10 7.06 -12.09
C ASN A 113 5.62 6.87 -12.10
N GLY A 114 6.11 5.66 -11.80
CA GLY A 114 7.50 5.28 -12.04
C GLY A 114 7.88 5.26 -13.54
N ALA A 115 6.90 5.20 -14.45
CA ALA A 115 7.14 5.14 -15.89
C ALA A 115 7.96 6.35 -16.38
N GLY A 116 9.03 6.09 -17.14
CA GLY A 116 9.93 7.15 -17.62
C GLY A 116 10.83 7.77 -16.54
N THR A 117 10.84 7.25 -15.32
CA THR A 117 11.70 7.69 -14.22
C THR A 117 12.73 6.61 -13.82
N ALA A 118 13.60 6.93 -12.87
CA ALA A 118 14.51 5.96 -12.26
C ALA A 118 13.78 4.83 -11.51
N HIS A 119 12.48 4.96 -11.24
CA HIS A 119 11.66 3.96 -10.56
C HIS A 119 10.85 3.07 -11.51
N ALA A 120 11.14 3.10 -12.82
CA ALA A 120 10.46 2.26 -13.80
C ALA A 120 10.63 0.74 -13.53
N SER A 121 11.70 0.34 -12.83
CA SER A 121 11.90 -1.05 -12.40
C SER A 121 10.74 -1.56 -11.53
N ALA A 122 10.14 -0.69 -10.71
CA ALA A 122 9.02 -1.02 -9.82
C ALA A 122 7.79 -1.53 -10.55
N ILE A 123 7.52 -1.01 -11.75
CA ILE A 123 6.45 -1.48 -12.63
C ILE A 123 6.73 -2.93 -13.04
N SER A 124 7.96 -3.21 -13.46
CA SER A 124 8.37 -4.56 -13.86
C SER A 124 8.33 -5.54 -12.68
N CYS A 125 8.79 -5.11 -11.50
CA CYS A 125 8.70 -5.92 -10.28
C CYS A 125 7.25 -6.22 -9.90
N PHE A 126 6.38 -5.20 -9.88
CA PHE A 126 4.95 -5.38 -9.58
C PHE A 126 4.28 -6.33 -10.56
N ASN A 127 4.43 -6.10 -11.87
CA ASN A 127 3.82 -6.95 -12.90
C ASN A 127 4.34 -8.39 -12.83
N THR A 128 5.64 -8.60 -12.53
CA THR A 128 6.21 -9.93 -12.34
C THR A 128 5.60 -10.65 -11.13
N LEU A 129 5.45 -9.95 -10.00
CA LEU A 129 4.85 -10.51 -8.79
C LEU A 129 3.35 -10.80 -9.01
N LEU A 130 2.62 -9.91 -9.67
CA LEU A 130 1.22 -10.11 -10.03
C LEU A 130 1.03 -11.31 -10.95
N ALA A 131 1.92 -11.50 -11.92
CA ALA A 131 1.90 -12.67 -12.81
C ALA A 131 2.13 -14.01 -12.06
N ALA A 132 2.85 -13.97 -10.95
CA ALA A 132 3.11 -15.12 -10.09
C ALA A 132 2.06 -15.32 -8.97
N ALA A 133 1.11 -14.39 -8.82
CA ALA A 133 0.09 -14.45 -7.78
C ALA A 133 -0.93 -15.58 -8.05
N PRO A 134 -1.66 -16.05 -7.01
CA PRO A 134 -2.78 -16.97 -7.19
C PRO A 134 -3.80 -16.43 -8.21
N PRO A 135 -4.37 -17.27 -9.11
CA PRO A 135 -5.22 -16.80 -10.20
C PRO A 135 -6.41 -15.93 -9.78
N ALA A 136 -7.01 -16.22 -8.62
CA ALA A 136 -8.12 -15.42 -8.10
C ALA A 136 -7.68 -14.00 -7.69
N GLN A 137 -6.52 -13.88 -7.06
CA GLN A 137 -5.93 -12.59 -6.68
C GLN A 137 -5.49 -11.81 -7.91
N GLN A 138 -4.87 -12.49 -8.87
CA GLN A 138 -4.49 -11.92 -10.15
C GLN A 138 -5.70 -11.34 -10.90
N ALA A 139 -6.78 -12.12 -11.03
CA ALA A 139 -8.00 -11.68 -11.70
C ALA A 139 -8.64 -10.48 -11.00
N LEU A 140 -8.74 -10.51 -9.66
CA LEU A 140 -9.29 -9.39 -8.87
C LEU A 140 -8.52 -8.08 -9.13
N ILE A 141 -7.19 -8.14 -9.00
CA ILE A 141 -6.33 -6.96 -9.14
C ILE A 141 -6.32 -6.47 -10.59
N ALA A 142 -6.25 -7.37 -11.58
CA ALA A 142 -6.30 -7.00 -12.99
C ALA A 142 -7.65 -6.36 -13.37
N SER A 143 -8.77 -6.87 -12.85
CA SER A 143 -10.09 -6.26 -13.05
C SER A 143 -10.21 -4.89 -12.42
N PHE A 144 -9.63 -4.68 -11.23
CA PHE A 144 -9.56 -3.35 -10.62
C PHE A 144 -8.76 -2.39 -11.50
N ILE A 145 -7.53 -2.76 -11.90
CA ILE A 145 -6.68 -1.92 -12.76
C ILE A 145 -7.40 -1.57 -14.06
N ALA A 146 -7.96 -2.55 -14.77
CA ALA A 146 -8.64 -2.31 -16.04
C ALA A 146 -9.85 -1.36 -15.92
N ARG A 147 -10.57 -1.40 -14.80
CA ARG A 147 -11.67 -0.46 -14.53
C ARG A 147 -11.14 0.95 -14.29
N GLU A 148 -10.08 1.08 -13.48
CA GLU A 148 -9.48 2.38 -13.15
C GLU A 148 -8.72 3.01 -14.34
N GLU A 149 -8.40 2.25 -15.40
CA GLU A 149 -7.86 2.76 -16.67
C GLU A 149 -8.90 3.43 -17.57
N ASP A 150 -10.19 3.06 -17.46
CA ASP A 150 -11.25 3.55 -18.35
C ASP A 150 -11.76 4.95 -17.94
N ASP A 151 -11.95 5.17 -16.63
CA ASP A 151 -12.45 6.44 -16.06
C ASP A 151 -12.10 6.52 -14.56
N GLY A 152 -10.81 6.40 -14.23
CA GLY A 152 -10.36 6.35 -12.84
C GLY A 152 -8.89 6.69 -12.67
N TRP A 153 -8.27 6.10 -11.64
CA TRP A 153 -6.91 6.44 -11.21
C TRP A 153 -5.82 6.29 -12.29
N PHE A 154 -6.04 5.46 -13.32
CA PHE A 154 -5.05 5.18 -14.37
C PHE A 154 -5.41 5.77 -15.74
N GLU A 155 -6.38 6.69 -15.85
CA GLU A 155 -6.79 7.29 -17.12
C GLU A 155 -5.61 7.90 -17.93
N HIS A 156 -4.56 8.32 -17.24
CA HIS A 156 -3.36 8.93 -17.84
C HIS A 156 -2.16 7.97 -17.93
N CYS A 157 -2.29 6.74 -17.46
CA CYS A 157 -1.26 5.71 -17.55
C CYS A 157 -1.80 4.32 -17.92
N PRO A 158 -2.68 4.21 -18.95
CA PRO A 158 -3.26 2.93 -19.33
C PRO A 158 -2.19 1.96 -19.84
N GLY A 159 -2.34 0.68 -19.48
CA GLY A 159 -1.43 -0.36 -19.88
C GLY A 159 -0.03 -0.21 -19.30
N VAL A 160 0.13 0.36 -18.11
CA VAL A 160 1.41 0.37 -17.38
C VAL A 160 1.48 -0.79 -16.39
N LEU A 161 0.39 -1.04 -15.67
CA LEU A 161 0.25 -2.12 -14.69
C LEU A 161 -0.66 -3.22 -15.21
N GLY A 162 -0.66 -4.38 -14.56
CA GLY A 162 -1.57 -5.49 -14.92
C GLY A 162 -1.09 -6.35 -16.09
N HIS A 163 0.13 -6.15 -16.59
CA HIS A 163 0.71 -6.99 -17.64
C HIS A 163 1.02 -8.38 -17.13
N LEU A 164 0.16 -9.32 -17.48
CA LEU A 164 0.45 -10.74 -17.39
C LEU A 164 1.21 -11.10 -18.65
N HIS A 165 2.46 -11.56 -18.53
CA HIS A 165 3.27 -12.01 -19.68
C HIS A 165 2.41 -12.86 -20.63
N GLY A 166 2.07 -12.32 -21.81
CA GLY A 166 1.23 -13.03 -22.76
C GLY A 166 0.38 -12.21 -23.74
N GLN A 167 0.31 -10.88 -23.66
CA GLN A 167 -0.41 -10.09 -24.68
C GLN A 167 0.40 -8.89 -25.16
N SER A 168 1.44 -9.17 -25.96
CA SER A 168 1.84 -8.25 -27.03
C SER A 168 0.91 -8.51 -28.20
N SER A 169 -0.07 -7.64 -28.40
CA SER A 169 -0.82 -7.61 -29.66
C SER A 169 0.10 -7.08 -30.75
N ALA A 170 0.31 -7.93 -31.76
CA ALA A 170 0.94 -7.59 -33.04
C ALA A 170 0.02 -6.71 -33.90
#